data_AF-A0A381SYG6-F1
#
_entry.id   AF-A0A381SYG6-F1
#
_cell.length_a   1.000
_cell.length_b   1.000
_cell.length_c   1.000
_cell.angle_alpha   90.00
_cell.angle_beta   90.00
_cell.angle_gamma   90.00
#
_symmetry.space_group_name_H-M   'P 1'
#
loop_
_entity.id
_entity.type
_entity.pdbx_description
1 polymer ?
#
loop_
_entity_poly.entity_id
_entity_poly.type
_entity_poly.pdbx_seq_one_letter_code
_entity_poly.pdbx_strand_id
1 'polypeptide(L)' 'MTYNLRCLETYDEYHACERLQKHAWRFSDDLDVIPLTNLVTAQKWGGLVLGAFDEGGELHGFCYGFLGRDP' A
#
# COMPACT_ATOMS: atom_id res chain seq x y z
N MET A 1 18.65 9.11 6.08
CA MET A 1 17.97 7.98 5.41
C MET A 1 16.86 8.60 4.58
N THR A 2 16.96 8.49 3.26
CA THR A 2 16.04 9.13 2.31
C THR A 2 15.15 8.04 1.71
N TYR A 3 13.84 8.29 1.64
CA TYR A 3 12.90 7.39 1.01
C TYR A 3 12.51 7.91 -0.37
N ASN A 4 12.46 7.01 -1.36
CA ASN A 4 11.84 7.27 -2.64
C ASN A 4 10.34 7.00 -2.53
N LEU A 5 9.54 8.05 -2.73
CA LEU A 5 8.09 7.97 -2.72
C LEU A 5 7.59 7.77 -4.16
N ARG A 6 6.98 6.61 -4.43
CA ARG A 6 6.42 6.30 -5.76
C ARG A 6 5.21 5.40 -5.69
N CYS A 7 4.46 5.37 -6.78
CA CYS A 7 3.38 4.43 -6.97
C CYS A 7 3.87 2.97 -6.89
N LEU A 8 3.01 2.09 -6.40
CA LEU A 8 3.24 0.65 -6.49
C LEU A 8 2.97 0.16 -7.92
N GLU A 9 3.86 -0.70 -8.40
CA GLU A 9 3.88 -1.17 -9.79
C GLU A 9 3.75 -2.69 -9.90
N THR A 10 4.29 -3.44 -8.93
CA THR A 10 4.35 -4.90 -8.98
C THR A 10 3.47 -5.54 -7.91
N TYR A 11 2.98 -6.76 -8.17
CA TYR A 11 2.21 -7.51 -7.18
C TYR A 11 2.99 -7.78 -5.89
N ASP A 12 4.31 -7.93 -5.97
CA ASP A 12 5.17 -8.11 -4.79
C ASP A 12 5.17 -6.89 -3.87
N GLU A 13 5.09 -5.69 -4.43
CA GLU A 13 4.95 -4.45 -3.66
C GLU A 13 3.58 -4.35 -2.99
N TYR A 14 2.52 -4.77 -3.67
CA TYR A 14 1.18 -4.83 -3.05
C TYR A 14 1.13 -5.86 -1.92
N HIS A 15 1.74 -7.03 -2.10
CA HIS A 15 1.89 -8.00 -1.02
C HIS A 15 2.79 -7.49 0.11
N ALA A 16 3.76 -6.61 -0.18
CA ALA A 16 4.54 -5.93 0.85
C ALA A 16 3.66 -5.01 1.70
N CYS A 17 2.69 -4.31 1.11
CA CYS A 17 1.70 -3.55 1.87
C CYS A 17 0.85 -4.45 2.80
N GLU A 18 0.41 -5.62 2.34
CA GLU A 18 -0.34 -6.56 3.19
C GLU A 18 0.49 -7.02 4.40
N ARG A 19 1.76 -7.40 4.17
CA ARG A 19 2.70 -7.77 5.24
C ARG A 19 2.93 -6.60 6.20
N LEU A 20 3.08 -5.39 5.66
CA LEU A 20 3.32 -4.19 6.45
C LEU A 20 2.11 -3.82 7.31
N GLN A 21 0.88 -3.95 6.81
CA GLN A 21 -0.35 -3.77 7.59
C GLN A 21 -0.41 -4.74 8.77
N LYS A 22 -0.19 -6.04 8.53
CA LYS A 22 -0.14 -7.07 9.58
C LYS A 22 0.93 -6.74 10.63
N HIS A 23 2.11 -6.33 10.19
CA HIS A 23 3.22 -6.02 11.09
C HIS A 23 2.99 -4.74 11.91
N ALA A 24 2.62 -3.64 11.25
CA ALA A 24 2.48 -2.33 11.87
C ALA A 24 1.28 -2.26 12.82
N TRP A 25 0.16 -2.88 12.44
CA TRP A 25 -1.08 -2.83 13.22
C TRP A 25 -1.35 -4.08 14.06
N ARG A 26 -0.51 -5.12 13.91
CA ARG A 26 -0.60 -6.39 14.65
C ARG A 26 -1.97 -7.06 14.49
N PHE A 27 -2.53 -6.99 13.29
CA PHE A 27 -3.79 -7.66 12.99
C PHE A 27 -3.65 -9.15 13.24
N SER A 28 -4.59 -9.69 14.02
CA SER A 28 -4.71 -11.11 14.30
C SER A 28 -5.54 -11.85 13.26
N ASP A 29 -6.37 -11.12 12.50
CA ASP A 29 -7.22 -11.63 11.44
C ASP A 29 -6.79 -11.02 10.09
N ASP A 30 -6.79 -11.84 9.06
CA ASP A 30 -6.47 -11.42 7.70
C ASP A 30 -7.57 -10.53 7.09
N LEU A 31 -8.79 -10.56 7.64
CA LEU A 31 -9.90 -9.70 7.22
C LEU A 31 -9.67 -8.22 7.51
N ASP A 32 -8.81 -7.88 8.48
CA ASP A 32 -8.48 -6.50 8.81
C ASP A 32 -7.46 -5.90 7.81
N VAL A 33 -6.79 -6.74 7.03
CA VAL A 33 -5.82 -6.32 6.01
C VAL A 33 -6.55 -5.87 4.76
N ILE A 34 -6.22 -4.67 4.26
CA ILE A 34 -6.68 -4.22 2.95
C ILE A 34 -5.97 -5.08 1.89
N PRO A 35 -6.70 -5.91 1.14
CA PRO A 35 -6.08 -6.91 0.28
C PRO A 35 -5.52 -6.27 -0.99
N LEU A 36 -4.56 -6.97 -1.61
CA LEU A 36 -3.95 -6.62 -2.90
C LEU A 36 -5.00 -6.28 -3.95
N THR A 37 -6.08 -7.05 -4.03
CA THR A 37 -7.15 -6.83 -5.02
C THR A 37 -7.78 -5.45 -4.87
N ASN A 38 -7.96 -4.98 -3.62
CA ASN A 38 -8.47 -3.66 -3.33
C ASN A 38 -7.44 -2.57 -3.65
N LEU A 39 -6.17 -2.75 -3.23
CA LEU A 39 -5.09 -1.78 -3.49
C LEU A 39 -4.84 -1.60 -5.01
N VAL A 40 -4.78 -2.70 -5.76
CA VAL A 40 -4.59 -2.68 -7.23
C VAL A 40 -5.79 -2.02 -7.91
N THR A 41 -7.01 -2.33 -7.46
CA THR A 41 -8.22 -1.70 -8.01
C THR A 41 -8.18 -0.20 -7.78
N ALA A 42 -7.84 0.25 -6.57
CA ALA A 42 -7.72 1.67 -6.26
C ALA A 42 -6.70 2.37 -7.14
N GLN A 43 -5.49 1.82 -7.27
CA GLN A 43 -4.44 2.41 -8.13
C GLN A 43 -4.90 2.55 -9.59
N LYS A 44 -5.67 1.58 -10.10
CA LYS A 44 -6.11 1.57 -11.51
C LYS A 44 -7.33 2.45 -11.78
N TRP A 45 -8.15 2.73 -10.77
CA TRP A 45 -9.48 3.33 -10.95
C TRP A 45 -9.66 4.66 -10.21
N GLY A 46 -8.61 5.50 -10.19
CA GLY A 46 -8.69 6.88 -9.69
C GLY A 46 -8.46 7.04 -8.19
N GLY A 47 -8.04 5.97 -7.51
CA GLY A 47 -7.38 6.06 -6.22
C GLY A 47 -5.85 6.22 -6.37
N LEU A 48 -5.16 6.18 -5.24
CA LEU A 48 -3.71 6.26 -5.14
C LEU A 48 -3.22 5.23 -4.13
N VAL A 49 -2.17 4.49 -4.50
CA VAL A 49 -1.34 3.70 -3.60
C VAL A 49 0.12 4.12 -3.79
N LEU A 50 0.66 4.84 -2.80
CA LEU A 50 1.99 5.41 -2.80
C LEU A 50 2.85 4.70 -1.75
N GLY A 51 3.99 4.16 -2.13
CA GLY A 51 4.94 3.48 -1.25
C GLY A 51 6.17 4.32 -0.93
N ALA A 52 6.76 4.09 0.24
CA ALA A 52 8.03 4.67 0.67
C ALA A 52 9.12 3.59 0.64
N PHE A 53 10.03 3.69 -0.33
CA PHE A 53 11.09 2.72 -0.59
C PHE A 53 12.43 3.26 -0.13
N ASP A 54 13.24 2.43 0.52
CA ASP A 54 14.63 2.78 0.82
C ASP A 54 15.55 2.59 -0.41
N GLU A 55 16.86 2.79 -0.21
CA GLU A 55 17.87 2.61 -1.26
C GLU A 55 18.00 1.15 -1.73
N GLY A 56 17.62 0.18 -0.90
CA GLY A 56 17.59 -1.24 -1.23
C GLY A 56 16.31 -1.68 -1.96
N GLY A 57 15.32 -0.80 -2.09
CA GLY A 57 14.03 -1.10 -2.69
C GLY A 57 13.05 -1.78 -1.73
N GLU A 58 13.34 -1.82 -0.43
CA GLU A 58 12.39 -2.34 0.57
C GLU A 58 11.31 -1.31 0.88
N LEU A 59 10.07 -1.76 1.04
CA LEU A 59 8.93 -0.93 1.39
C LEU A 59 8.84 -0.74 2.90
N HIS A 60 8.94 0.50 3.38
CA HIS A 60 8.85 0.84 4.82
C HIS A 60 7.54 1.51 5.23
N GLY A 61 6.74 1.92 4.25
CA GLY A 61 5.51 2.68 4.48
C GLY A 61 4.67 2.74 3.21
N PHE A 62 3.35 2.93 3.35
CA PHE A 62 2.50 3.26 2.21
C PHE A 62 1.32 4.16 2.63
N CYS A 63 0.82 4.93 1.67
CA CYS A 63 -0.45 5.63 1.75
C CYS A 63 -1.39 5.09 0.69
N TYR A 64 -2.64 4.86 1.08
CA TYR A 64 -3.71 4.41 0.19
C TYR A 64 -4.94 5.30 0.40
N GLY A 65 -5.56 5.73 -0.69
CA GLY A 65 -6.77 6.53 -0.62
C GLY A 65 -7.50 6.67 -1.95
N PHE A 66 -8.73 7.18 -1.89
CA PHE A 66 -9.53 7.53 -3.06
C PHE A 66 -9.79 9.03 -3.09
N LEU A 67 -10.08 9.55 -4.28
CA LEU A 67 -10.61 10.90 -4.41
C LEU A 67 -12.02 10.96 -3.80
N GLY A 68 -12.14 11.61 -2.65
CA GLY A 68 -13.45 12.01 -2.12
C GLY A 68 -14.08 13.03 -3.06
N ARG A 69 -15.23 12.67 -3.64
CA ARG A 69 -16.14 13.60 -4.31
C ARG A 69 -17.42 13.71 -3.49
N ASP A 70 -18.22 14.75 -3.75
CA ASP A 70 -19.44 15.07 -2.99
C ASP A 70 -20.31 13.82 -2.70
N PRO A 71 -20.98 13.77 -1.52
CA PRO A 71 -21.72 12.59 -1.05
C PRO A 71 -22.87 12.15 -1.95
#